data_AF-Q945E1-F1
#
_entry.id   AF-Q945E1-F1
#
_cell.length_a   1.000
_cell.length_b   1.000
_cell.length_c   1.000
_cell.angle_alpha   90.00
_cell.angle_beta   90.00
_cell.angle_gamma   90.00
#
_symmetry.space_group_name_H-M   'P 1'
#
loop_
_entity.id
_entity.type
_entity.pdbx_description
1 polymer ?
#
loop_
_entity_poly.entity_id
_entity_poly.type
_entity_poly.pdbx_seq_one_letter_code
_entity_poly.pdbx_strand_id
1 'polypeptide(L)'
;SALVLVPGIRLMAGQNIMIGSVRGINGGKVTQIVSCHQTLFPYLLYHCHSVPKVRVYEVDILDPNSKAKINHGVASCHMHTSDSNPNQAELTIASGPGQIKACHWVVENHLIWTIADLLSS
;
A
#
# COMPACT_ATOMS: atom_id res chain seq x y z
N SER A 1 8.85 -7.39 17.79
CA SER A 1 8.14 -6.91 16.59
C SER A 1 7.90 -8.08 15.67
N ALA A 2 6.64 -8.39 15.34
CA ALA A 2 6.33 -9.42 14.34
C ALA A 2 6.23 -8.75 12.96
N LEU A 3 6.83 -9.35 11.92
CA LEU A 3 6.57 -8.95 10.54
C LEU A 3 5.33 -9.70 10.05
N VAL A 4 4.40 -8.99 9.40
CA VAL A 4 3.18 -9.54 8.83
C VAL A 4 3.22 -9.38 7.32
N LEU A 5 2.90 -10.48 6.64
CA LEU A 5 2.69 -10.50 5.20
C LEU A 5 1.31 -9.92 4.88
N VAL A 6 1.29 -8.89 4.04
CA VAL A 6 0.05 -8.28 3.58
C VAL A 6 -0.08 -8.50 2.07
N PRO A 7 -1.10 -9.27 1.63
CA PRO A 7 -1.37 -9.47 0.21
C PRO A 7 -1.95 -8.19 -0.40
N GLY A 8 -1.63 -7.94 -1.66
CA GLY A 8 -2.19 -6.83 -2.39
C GLY A 8 -3.64 -7.05 -2.82
N ILE A 9 -4.27 -5.97 -3.26
CA ILE A 9 -5.66 -5.91 -3.69
C ILE A 9 -5.79 -5.97 -5.21
N ARG A 10 -6.86 -6.62 -5.68
CA ARG A 10 -7.33 -6.48 -7.05
C ARG A 10 -8.34 -5.34 -7.16
N LEU A 11 -7.94 -4.26 -7.84
CA LEU A 11 -8.84 -3.17 -8.23
C LEU A 11 -9.12 -3.25 -9.73
N MET A 12 -10.38 -3.14 -10.12
CA MET A 12 -10.78 -3.07 -11.53
C MET A 12 -10.46 -1.67 -12.07
N ALA A 13 -9.70 -1.59 -13.16
CA ALA A 13 -9.43 -0.33 -13.82
C ALA A 13 -10.75 0.30 -14.36
N GLY A 14 -10.93 1.60 -14.15
CA GLY A 14 -12.09 2.34 -14.64
C GLY A 14 -13.35 2.29 -13.77
N GLN A 15 -13.33 1.61 -12.63
CA GLN A 15 -14.43 1.66 -11.64
C GLN A 15 -14.23 2.80 -10.64
N ASN A 16 -15.30 3.57 -10.41
CA ASN A 16 -15.33 4.55 -9.31
C ASN A 16 -15.50 3.81 -7.98
N ILE A 17 -14.66 4.17 -7.02
CA ILE A 17 -14.69 3.63 -5.66
C ILE A 17 -14.80 4.76 -4.64
N MET A 18 -15.36 4.44 -3.47
CA MET A 18 -15.37 5.33 -2.32
C MET A 18 -14.41 4.79 -1.25
N ILE A 19 -13.59 5.68 -0.68
CA ILE A 19 -12.73 5.33 0.44
C ILE A 19 -13.55 5.35 1.73
N GLY A 20 -13.55 4.21 2.43
CA GLY A 20 -14.16 4.04 3.74
C GLY A 20 -13.18 4.32 4.87
N SER A 21 -13.17 3.42 5.86
CA SER A 21 -12.25 3.50 7.01
C SER A 21 -10.79 3.36 6.56
N VAL A 22 -9.91 4.19 7.13
CA VAL A 22 -8.46 4.16 6.87
C VAL A 22 -7.74 3.97 8.21
N ARG A 23 -6.97 2.88 8.33
CA ARG A 23 -6.21 2.54 9.52
C ARG A 23 -4.72 2.45 9.19
N GLY A 24 -3.89 3.21 9.89
CA GLY A 24 -2.44 3.10 9.76
C GLY A 24 -1.90 1.91 10.55
N ILE A 25 -1.13 1.04 9.89
CA ILE A 25 -0.40 -0.05 10.54
C ILE A 25 0.73 0.54 11.40
N ASN A 26 1.12 -0.13 12.47
CA ASN A 26 2.14 0.32 13.43
C ASN A 26 1.76 1.66 14.09
N GLY A 27 0.48 1.80 14.44
CA GLY A 27 -0.11 3.04 14.93
C GLY A 27 0.09 4.23 13.97
N GLY A 28 0.23 3.97 12.66
CA GLY A 28 0.45 4.98 11.62
C GLY A 28 1.83 5.63 11.63
N LYS A 29 2.81 5.08 12.35
CA LYS A 29 4.18 5.60 12.39
C LYS A 29 4.93 5.32 11.10
N VAL A 30 5.90 6.18 10.78
CA VAL A 30 6.83 5.93 9.69
C VAL A 30 7.68 4.71 10.02
N THR A 31 7.80 3.78 9.07
CA THR A 31 8.52 2.52 9.23
C THR A 31 9.33 2.18 7.98
N GLN A 32 10.06 1.08 8.05
CA GLN A 32 10.60 0.36 6.90
C GLN A 32 9.73 -0.86 6.62
N ILE A 33 9.53 -1.17 5.34
CA ILE A 33 8.87 -2.40 4.87
C ILE A 33 9.77 -3.16 3.93
N VAL A 34 9.45 -4.42 3.66
CA VAL A 34 9.97 -5.15 2.50
C VAL A 34 8.87 -5.22 1.46
N SER A 35 9.10 -4.65 0.28
CA SER A 35 8.19 -4.75 -0.87
C SER A 35 8.67 -5.84 -1.81
N CYS A 36 7.78 -6.73 -2.19
CA CYS A 36 8.03 -7.87 -3.06
C CYS A 36 7.15 -7.77 -4.31
N HIS A 37 7.78 -7.88 -5.47
CA HIS A 37 7.12 -7.79 -6.76
C HIS A 37 7.19 -9.13 -7.48
N GLN A 38 6.05 -9.62 -7.97
CA GLN A 38 6.00 -10.79 -8.81
C GLN A 38 6.81 -10.58 -10.10
N THR A 39 7.72 -11.51 -10.37
CA THR A 39 8.49 -11.61 -11.61
C THR A 39 8.33 -13.02 -12.17
N LEU A 40 8.08 -13.12 -13.49
CA LEU A 40 7.91 -14.37 -14.21
C LEU A 40 9.18 -14.69 -14.99
N PHE A 41 10.11 -15.47 -14.43
CA PHE A 41 11.23 -16.07 -15.19
C PHE A 41 12.07 -17.06 -14.34
N PRO A 42 12.38 -18.30 -14.81
CA PRO A 42 11.53 -19.24 -15.54
C PRO A 42 10.42 -19.88 -14.66
N TYR A 43 10.33 -19.50 -13.38
CA TYR A 43 9.25 -19.86 -12.44
C TYR A 43 8.69 -18.58 -11.79
N LEU A 44 7.59 -18.71 -11.04
CA LEU A 44 7.03 -17.61 -10.24
C LEU A 44 8.03 -17.24 -9.13
N LEU A 45 8.58 -16.03 -9.20
CA LEU A 45 9.49 -15.49 -8.20
C LEU A 45 8.96 -14.16 -7.67
N TYR A 46 9.29 -13.85 -6.42
CA TYR A 46 9.08 -12.53 -5.84
C TYR A 46 10.43 -11.84 -5.67
N HIS A 47 10.65 -10.75 -6.42
CA HIS A 47 11.80 -9.88 -6.24
C HIS A 47 11.49 -8.87 -5.12
N CYS A 48 12.18 -9.02 -3.99
CA CYS A 48 11.95 -8.24 -2.78
C CYS A 48 13.05 -7.22 -2.54
N HIS A 49 12.68 -6.03 -2.05
CA HIS A 49 13.61 -4.98 -1.64
C HIS A 49 13.10 -4.23 -0.42
N SER A 50 14.02 -3.67 0.37
CA SER A 50 13.66 -2.88 1.55
C SER A 50 13.32 -1.46 1.13
N VAL A 51 12.18 -0.96 1.60
CA VAL A 51 11.70 0.40 1.34
C VAL A 51 11.67 1.17 2.66
N PRO A 52 12.61 2.10 2.88
CA PRO A 52 12.64 2.91 4.08
C PRO A 52 11.63 4.06 4.01
N LYS A 53 11.30 4.65 5.17
CA LYS A 53 10.49 5.88 5.30
C LYS A 53 9.11 5.79 4.63
N VAL A 54 8.38 4.71 4.90
CA VAL A 54 7.01 4.52 4.41
C VAL A 54 5.99 4.57 5.54
N ARG A 55 4.73 4.79 5.19
CA ARG A 55 3.56 4.48 6.03
C ARG A 55 2.67 3.50 5.28
N VAL A 56 2.13 2.54 6.01
CA VAL A 56 1.21 1.54 5.44
C VAL A 56 -0.18 1.75 6.04
N TYR A 57 -1.18 1.69 5.18
CA TYR A 57 -2.58 1.89 5.53
C TYR A 57 -3.41 0.72 5.06
N GLU A 58 -4.25 0.20 5.94
CA GLU A 58 -5.39 -0.64 5.58
C GLU A 58 -6.58 0.27 5.30
N VAL A 59 -7.30 -0.01 4.22
CA VAL A 59 -8.36 0.85 3.71
C VAL A 59 -9.55 0.00 3.29
N ASP A 60 -10.72 0.35 3.81
CA ASP A 60 -11.97 -0.21 3.31
C ASP A 60 -12.37 0.48 2.02
N ILE A 61 -12.74 -0.30 1.03
CA ILE A 61 -13.15 0.18 -0.29
C ILE A 61 -14.63 -0.10 -0.44
N LEU A 62 -15.38 0.96 -0.71
CA LEU A 62 -16.83 0.94 -0.73
C LEU A 62 -17.35 1.19 -2.15
N ASP A 63 -18.49 0.58 -2.47
CA ASP A 63 -19.27 0.94 -3.65
C ASP A 63 -19.85 2.35 -3.46
N PRO A 64 -19.69 3.27 -4.43
CA PRO A 64 -20.10 4.66 -4.26
C PRO A 64 -21.60 4.86 -4.10
N ASN A 65 -22.44 3.94 -4.60
CA ASN A 65 -23.90 4.09 -4.59
C ASN A 65 -24.51 3.48 -3.33
N SER A 66 -24.20 2.22 -3.05
CA SER A 66 -24.73 1.46 -1.93
C SER A 66 -23.97 1.71 -0.61
N LYS A 67 -22.74 2.26 -0.69
CA LYS A 67 -21.80 2.40 0.43
C LYS A 67 -21.41 1.06 1.09
N ALA A 68 -21.78 -0.05 0.47
CA ALA A 68 -21.39 -1.37 0.94
C ALA A 68 -19.89 -1.56 0.75
N LYS A 69 -19.24 -2.24 1.70
CA LYS A 69 -17.84 -2.62 1.57
C LYS A 69 -17.70 -3.67 0.46
N ILE A 70 -16.99 -3.30 -0.60
CA ILE A 70 -16.74 -4.16 -1.75
C ILE A 70 -15.32 -4.75 -1.74
N ASN A 71 -14.40 -4.14 -1.00
CA ASN A 71 -13.05 -4.67 -0.87
C ASN A 71 -12.33 -4.15 0.39
N HIS A 72 -11.20 -4.78 0.72
CA HIS A 72 -10.25 -4.33 1.73
C HIS A 72 -8.87 -4.23 1.09
N GLY A 73 -8.37 -3.00 0.96
CA GLY A 73 -7.12 -2.70 0.27
C GLY A 73 -6.04 -2.25 1.23
N VAL A 74 -4.79 -2.37 0.77
CA VAL A 74 -3.63 -1.86 1.49
C VAL A 74 -2.89 -0.86 0.61
N ALA A 75 -2.59 0.30 1.18
CA ALA A 75 -1.85 1.36 0.51
C ALA A 75 -0.52 1.61 1.22
N SER A 76 0.54 1.76 0.43
CA SER A 76 1.86 2.20 0.90
C SER A 76 2.07 3.65 0.48
N CYS A 77 2.53 4.48 1.40
CA CYS A 77 2.86 5.88 1.16
C CYS A 77 4.33 6.15 1.47
N HIS A 78 5.06 6.60 0.47
CA HIS A 78 6.43 7.06 0.59
C HIS A 78 6.45 8.47 1.19
N MET A 79 7.16 8.65 2.30
CA MET A 79 7.19 9.92 3.03
C MET A 79 8.21 10.93 2.46
N HIS A 80 9.00 10.55 1.46
CA HIS A 80 9.97 11.42 0.80
C HIS A 80 10.10 11.06 -0.69
N THR A 81 9.97 12.05 -1.57
CA THR A 81 9.89 11.87 -3.03
C THR A 81 11.21 11.91 -3.78
N SER A 82 12.36 12.07 -3.10
CA SER A 82 13.66 12.14 -3.79
C SER A 82 14.06 10.83 -4.49
N ASP A 83 13.55 9.69 -4.00
CA ASP A 83 14.00 8.35 -4.40
C ASP A 83 12.93 7.55 -5.15
N SER A 84 11.79 8.17 -5.47
CA SER A 84 10.74 7.52 -6.25
C SER A 84 11.14 7.40 -7.72
N ASN A 85 10.95 6.20 -8.29
CA ASN A 85 11.12 5.96 -9.71
C ASN A 85 9.84 6.39 -10.47
N PRO A 86 9.90 7.38 -11.36
CA PRO A 86 8.73 7.91 -12.08
C PRO A 86 8.04 6.90 -13.02
N ASN A 87 8.66 5.73 -13.25
CA ASN A 87 8.08 4.66 -14.07
C ASN A 87 7.09 3.76 -13.32
N GLN A 88 6.91 3.92 -12.01
CA GLN A 88 5.85 3.23 -11.28
C GLN A 88 4.63 4.14 -11.18
N ALA A 89 3.43 3.58 -11.36
CA ALA A 89 2.17 4.31 -11.27
C ALA A 89 1.91 4.74 -9.81
N GLU A 90 2.63 5.76 -9.37
CA GLU A 90 2.41 6.42 -8.10
C GLU A 90 1.23 7.37 -8.22
N LEU A 91 0.23 7.17 -7.37
CA LEU A 91 -0.77 8.19 -7.15
C LEU A 91 -0.08 9.29 -6.33
N THR A 92 0.44 10.30 -7.01
CA THR A 92 0.99 11.50 -6.38
C THR A 92 -0.17 12.27 -5.75
N ILE A 93 -0.46 11.97 -4.48
CA ILE A 93 -1.38 12.77 -3.69
C ILE A 93 -0.57 13.95 -3.16
N ALA A 94 -0.53 15.03 -3.95
CA ALA A 94 0.03 16.31 -3.52
C ALA A 94 -0.79 16.83 -2.33
N SER A 95 -0.32 16.54 -1.12
CA SER A 95 -0.95 16.97 0.13
C SER A 95 -0.36 18.31 0.53
N GLY A 96 -0.63 19.35 -0.27
CA GLY A 96 -0.22 20.73 0.00
C GLY A 96 1.23 21.07 -0.34
N PRO A 97 1.60 22.38 -0.26
CA PRO A 97 2.92 22.86 -0.65
C PRO A 97 4.02 22.27 0.24
N GLY A 98 5.00 21.61 -0.39
CA GLY A 98 6.22 21.11 0.28
C GLY A 98 6.13 19.71 0.89
N GLN A 99 4.99 19.01 0.80
CA GLN A 99 4.86 17.61 1.27
C GLN A 99 4.27 16.72 0.17
N ILE A 100 5.09 16.39 -0.83
CA ILE A 100 4.69 15.36 -1.79
C ILE A 100 4.83 14.01 -1.09
N LYS A 101 3.72 13.29 -0.97
CA LYS A 101 3.67 11.90 -0.48
C LYS A 101 3.11 11.07 -1.61
N ALA A 102 3.97 10.25 -2.20
CA ALA A 102 3.52 9.31 -3.21
C ALA A 102 2.88 8.11 -2.51
N CYS A 103 1.59 7.89 -2.75
CA CYS A 103 0.89 6.73 -2.24
C CYS A 103 0.50 5.82 -3.39
N HIS A 104 0.53 4.52 -3.18
CA HIS A 104 0.02 3.58 -4.16
C HIS A 104 -0.63 2.39 -3.45
N TRP A 105 -1.58 1.76 -4.13
CA TRP A 105 -2.13 0.48 -3.69
C TRP A 105 -1.07 -0.61 -3.84
N VAL A 106 -1.02 -1.52 -2.88
CA VAL A 106 -0.33 -2.80 -3.05
C VAL A 106 -1.26 -3.65 -3.91
N VAL A 107 -0.89 -3.95 -5.14
CA VAL A 107 -1.73 -4.70 -6.09
C VAL A 107 -1.63 -6.22 -5.87
N GLU A 108 -2.63 -6.99 -6.28
CA GLU A 108 -2.79 -8.45 -6.04
C GLU A 108 -1.51 -9.30 -6.17
N ASN A 109 -0.62 -8.95 -7.11
CA ASN A 109 0.63 -9.68 -7.37
C ASN A 109 1.84 -9.14 -6.60
N HIS A 110 1.64 -8.17 -5.72
CA HIS A 110 2.66 -7.61 -4.85
C HIS A 110 2.38 -8.02 -3.41
N LEU A 111 3.45 -8.16 -2.64
CA LEU A 111 3.40 -8.49 -1.23
C LEU A 111 4.23 -7.46 -0.46
N ILE A 112 3.76 -7.07 0.71
CA ILE A 112 4.59 -6.28 1.63
C ILE A 112 4.74 -6.99 2.97
N TRP A 113 5.92 -6.87 3.57
CA TRP A 113 6.16 -7.24 4.95
C TRP A 113 6.35 -5.98 5.77
N THR A 114 5.51 -5.82 6.78
CA THR A 114 5.54 -4.68 7.70
C THR A 114 5.42 -5.15 9.14
N ILE A 115 5.78 -4.30 10.08
CA ILE A 115 5.59 -4.59 11.50
C ILE A 115 4.10 -4.61 11.87
N ALA A 116 3.70 -5.62 12.65
CA ALA A 116 2.35 -5.78 13.17
C ALA A 116 2.04 -4.73 14.25
N ASP A 117 0.77 -4.34 14.36
CA ASP A 117 0.28 -3.72 15.59
C ASP A 117 0.26 -4.76 16.71
N LEU A 118 0.84 -4.43 17.87
CA LEU A 118 0.88 -5.31 19.06
C LEU A 118 -0.52 -5.66 19.62
N LEU A 119 -1.59 -5.08 19.07
CA LEU A 119 -2.98 -5.26 19.47
C LEU A 119 -3.81 -6.06 18.45
N SER A 120 -3.21 -6.57 17.36
CA SER A 120 -3.90 -7.35 16.33
C SER A 120 -3.67 -8.86 16.40
N SER A 121 -3.12 -9.36 17.51
CA SER A 121 -2.93 -10.80 17.79
C SER A 121 -3.88 -11.28 18.88
#